data_AF-A0AAV5TW95-F1
#
_entry.id   AF-A0AAV5TW95-F1
#
_cell.length_a   1.000
_cell.length_b   1.000
_cell.length_c   1.000
_cell.angle_alpha   90.00
_cell.angle_beta   90.00
_cell.angle_gamma   90.00
#
_symmetry.space_group_name_H-M   'P 1'
#
loop_
_entity.id
_entity.type
_entity.pdbx_description
1 polymer ?
#
loop_
_entity_poly.entity_id
_entity_poly.type
_entity_poly.pdbx_seq_one_letter_code
_entity_poly.pdbx_strand_id
1 'polypeptide(L)'
;ILNFSMDILSLPTVFLHELMKHVDIIDRLRLRLTCRAFEQLVAESNARYIEKASIRFTEVSQSLKAFEINIGNVWVITHEYAEEEWERIRNRFFHKISFGDLVVNSDGSELALDFIQRFTHNFETKQLRFDINNEQELDKIQRSETGGTLSNYCMHIWYTVLPDQLLVFPPMNVLNINGKQTYSLQKQIPIDMFYKMISFHKYLSLDYGYVVVTLEERNNTIELISEYSDVRTVKFTMDNAIIVSYLRSFGISETSEEGDRIGKFEINGIYPEDIEIMRDSRIYLRFKNCDISICCIGWTHFYSGTTVEMSNLK
;
A
#
# COMPACT_ATOMS: atom_id res chain seq x y z
N ILE A 1 1.09 59.13 3.07
CA ILE A 1 1.12 57.70 2.70
C ILE A 1 -0.27 57.15 2.97
N LEU A 2 -1.05 56.85 1.92
CA LEU A 2 -2.37 56.24 2.06
C LEU A 2 -2.16 54.76 2.41
N ASN A 3 -2.43 54.39 3.67
CA ASN A 3 -2.49 52.99 4.06
C ASN A 3 -3.76 52.38 3.48
N PHE A 4 -3.65 51.76 2.31
CA PHE A 4 -4.68 50.85 1.81
C PHE A 4 -4.65 49.57 2.65
N SER A 5 -5.54 49.49 3.64
CA SER A 5 -5.85 48.24 4.33
C SER A 5 -6.91 47.52 3.52
N MET A 6 -6.52 46.46 2.81
CA MET A 6 -7.47 45.60 2.09
C MET A 6 -8.06 44.60 3.08
N ASP A 7 -9.37 44.62 3.27
CA ASP A 7 -10.06 43.57 4.01
C ASP A 7 -10.22 42.36 3.09
N ILE A 8 -9.39 41.34 3.29
CA ILE A 8 -9.44 40.10 2.51
C ILE A 8 -10.82 39.44 2.56
N LEU A 9 -11.55 39.54 3.67
CA LEU A 9 -12.87 38.94 3.82
C LEU A 9 -13.97 39.67 3.03
N SER A 10 -13.67 40.85 2.48
CA SER A 10 -14.56 41.57 1.56
C SER A 10 -14.51 41.04 0.12
N LEU A 11 -13.58 40.14 -0.20
CA LEU A 11 -13.48 39.51 -1.51
C LEU A 11 -14.69 38.57 -1.76
N PRO A 12 -15.16 38.43 -3.02
CA PRO A 12 -16.21 37.46 -3.33
C PRO A 12 -15.80 36.03 -2.94
N THR A 13 -16.75 35.24 -2.44
CA THR A 13 -16.52 33.87 -1.93
C THR A 13 -15.78 32.97 -2.91
N VAL A 14 -16.01 33.11 -4.22
CA VAL A 14 -15.30 32.33 -5.26
C VAL A 14 -13.79 32.59 -5.22
N PHE A 15 -13.35 33.85 -5.06
CA PHE A 15 -11.94 34.19 -4.95
C PHE A 15 -11.35 33.72 -3.62
N LEU A 16 -12.11 33.85 -2.53
CA LEU A 16 -11.69 33.34 -1.23
C LEU A 16 -11.48 31.81 -1.28
N HIS A 17 -12.41 31.06 -1.87
CA HIS A 17 -12.26 29.62 -2.05
C HIS A 17 -11.08 29.25 -2.97
N GLU A 18 -10.84 30.01 -4.03
CA GLU A 18 -9.68 29.79 -4.90
C GLU A 18 -8.38 30.04 -4.13
N LEU A 19 -8.29 31.13 -3.37
CA LEU A 19 -7.16 31.43 -2.50
C LEU A 19 -6.95 30.31 -1.47
N MET A 20 -8.02 29.83 -0.83
CA MET A 20 -7.97 28.77 0.17
C MET A 20 -7.46 27.43 -0.37
N LYS A 21 -7.51 27.20 -1.68
CA LYS A 21 -6.80 26.08 -2.28
C LYS A 21 -5.30 26.25 -2.04
N HIS A 22 -4.74 27.42 -2.31
CA HIS A 22 -3.28 27.67 -2.24
C HIS A 22 -2.70 27.76 -0.84
N VAL A 23 -3.53 27.85 0.19
CA VAL A 23 -3.09 27.88 1.58
C VAL A 23 -2.78 26.45 2.03
N ASP A 24 -1.59 26.25 2.61
CA ASP A 24 -1.22 24.95 3.15
C ASP A 24 -2.09 24.58 4.36
N ILE A 25 -2.04 23.31 4.76
CA ILE A 25 -2.89 22.84 5.84
C ILE A 25 -2.56 23.55 7.17
N ILE A 26 -1.29 23.88 7.48
CA ILE A 26 -0.90 24.56 8.73
C ILE A 26 -1.51 25.96 8.80
N ASP A 27 -1.36 26.73 7.73
CA ASP A 27 -1.86 28.09 7.64
C ASP A 27 -3.38 28.11 7.61
N ARG A 28 -4.04 27.08 7.03
CA ARG A 28 -5.48 26.89 7.21
C ARG A 28 -5.86 26.76 8.68
N LEU A 29 -5.08 26.03 9.49
CA LEU A 29 -5.34 25.93 10.94
C LEU A 29 -5.17 27.27 11.65
N ARG A 30 -4.11 28.01 11.32
CA ARG A 30 -3.86 29.34 11.88
C ARG A 30 -4.95 30.34 11.51
N LEU A 31 -5.41 30.33 10.26
CA LEU A 31 -6.50 31.19 9.79
C LEU A 31 -7.78 30.96 10.60
N ARG A 32 -8.14 29.70 10.90
CA ARG A 32 -9.31 29.39 11.73
C ARG A 32 -9.26 30.00 13.13
N LEU A 33 -8.06 30.20 13.67
CA LEU A 33 -7.86 30.81 14.99
C LEU A 33 -7.97 32.34 14.96
N THR A 34 -8.06 32.95 13.77
CA THR A 34 -8.07 34.42 13.63
C THR A 34 -9.43 35.02 13.99
N CYS A 35 -10.52 34.54 13.38
CA CYS A 35 -11.88 34.98 13.66
C CYS A 35 -12.92 33.98 13.13
N ARG A 36 -14.20 34.13 13.53
CA ARG A 36 -15.31 33.26 13.07
C ARG A 36 -15.49 33.23 11.56
N ALA A 37 -15.22 34.35 10.87
CA ALA A 37 -15.35 34.42 9.41
C ALA A 37 -14.28 33.57 8.70
N PHE A 38 -13.03 33.61 9.16
CA PHE A 38 -11.99 32.71 8.65
C PHE A 38 -12.25 31.26 9.04
N GLU A 39 -12.76 31.00 10.25
CA GLU A 39 -13.18 29.66 10.64
C GLU A 39 -14.19 29.07 9.66
N GLN A 40 -15.23 29.84 9.33
CA GLN A 40 -16.25 29.44 8.37
C GLN A 40 -15.67 29.28 6.96
N LEU A 41 -14.85 30.22 6.49
CA LEU A 41 -14.21 30.15 5.17
C LEU A 41 -13.34 28.89 5.01
N VAL A 42 -12.54 28.56 6.02
CA VAL A 42 -11.71 27.33 5.99
C VAL A 42 -12.59 26.09 6.06
N ALA A 43 -13.66 26.10 6.86
CA ALA A 43 -14.59 24.99 6.98
C ALA A 43 -15.42 24.74 5.71
N GLU A 44 -15.69 25.77 4.90
CA GLU A 44 -16.47 25.64 3.67
C GLU A 44 -15.60 25.38 2.43
N SER A 45 -14.28 25.56 2.54
CA SER A 45 -13.33 25.35 1.43
C SER A 45 -12.70 23.95 1.47
N ASN A 46 -12.55 23.34 0.28
CA ASN A 46 -11.93 22.03 0.12
C ASN A 46 -10.42 22.10 0.43
N ALA A 47 -9.92 21.17 1.26
CA ALA A 47 -8.52 21.16 1.71
C ALA A 47 -7.50 20.68 0.68
N ARG A 48 -7.94 20.51 -0.57
CA ARG A 48 -7.21 19.89 -1.68
C ARG A 48 -7.00 18.39 -1.51
N TYR A 49 -6.43 17.83 -2.56
CA TYR A 49 -5.87 16.48 -2.61
C TYR A 49 -4.54 16.44 -1.86
N ILE A 50 -4.39 15.45 -0.99
CA ILE A 50 -3.17 15.16 -0.25
C ILE A 50 -2.74 13.77 -0.67
N GLU A 51 -1.53 13.64 -1.21
CA GLU A 51 -1.06 12.38 -1.78
C GLU A 51 -1.03 11.26 -0.74
N LYS A 52 -0.50 11.54 0.46
CA LYS A 52 -0.32 10.57 1.53
C LYS A 52 -0.69 11.15 2.88
N ALA A 53 -1.42 10.37 3.67
CA ALA A 53 -1.71 10.63 5.07
C ALA A 53 -1.63 9.33 5.88
N SER A 54 -1.46 9.45 7.19
CA SER A 54 -1.48 8.29 8.08
C SER A 54 -2.17 8.60 9.40
N ILE A 55 -2.86 7.60 9.92
CA ILE A 55 -3.40 7.55 11.27
C ILE A 55 -2.66 6.43 12.00
N ARG A 56 -2.11 6.75 13.17
CA ARG A 56 -1.44 5.79 14.04
C ARG A 56 -2.05 5.81 15.43
N PHE A 57 -2.29 4.64 15.99
CA PHE A 57 -2.59 4.46 17.39
C PHE A 57 -1.37 3.85 18.06
N THR A 58 -0.89 4.47 19.13
CA THR A 58 0.30 4.02 19.84
C THR A 58 -0.07 3.73 21.29
N GLU A 59 0.25 2.54 21.79
CA GLU A 59 0.18 2.27 23.23
C GLU A 59 1.50 2.73 23.86
N VAL A 60 1.47 3.87 24.57
CA VAL A 60 2.66 4.46 25.22
C VAL A 60 2.91 3.79 26.57
N SER A 61 1.85 3.37 27.26
CA SER A 61 1.88 2.57 28.48
C SER A 61 0.56 1.82 28.65
N GLN A 62 0.47 0.94 29.64
CA GLN A 62 -0.75 0.16 29.97
C GLN A 62 -2.02 1.03 30.13
N SER A 63 -1.89 2.33 30.36
CA SER A 63 -3.01 3.26 30.51
C SER A 63 -3.02 4.42 29.50
N LEU A 64 -1.93 4.63 28.75
CA LEU A 64 -1.80 5.76 27.84
C LEU A 64 -1.85 5.27 26.39
N LYS A 65 -2.99 5.50 25.76
CA LYS A 65 -3.17 5.40 24.32
C LYS A 65 -2.98 6.79 23.70
N ALA A 66 -2.08 6.88 22.73
CA ALA A 66 -1.88 8.07 21.91
C ALA A 66 -2.52 7.85 20.54
N PHE A 67 -3.08 8.93 19.99
CA PHE A 67 -3.53 8.98 18.61
C PHE A 67 -2.70 10.00 17.86
N GLU A 68 -2.25 9.60 16.69
CA GLU A 68 -1.42 10.42 15.82
C GLU A 68 -2.06 10.48 14.44
N ILE A 69 -2.13 11.68 13.89
CA ILE A 69 -2.50 11.88 12.49
C ILE A 69 -1.44 12.70 11.79
N ASN A 70 -0.98 12.19 10.66
CA ASN A 70 -0.06 12.86 9.76
C ASN A 70 -0.78 13.15 8.45
N ILE A 71 -0.86 14.42 8.08
CA ILE A 71 -1.48 14.91 6.85
C ILE A 71 -0.50 15.86 6.17
N GLY A 72 0.12 15.41 5.08
CA GLY A 72 1.14 16.19 4.37
C GLY A 72 2.36 16.48 5.26
N ASN A 73 2.54 17.74 5.65
CA ASN A 73 3.60 18.19 6.54
C ASN A 73 3.11 18.45 7.98
N VAL A 74 1.86 18.12 8.29
CA VAL A 74 1.26 18.32 9.62
C VAL A 74 1.22 17.02 10.38
N TRP A 75 1.76 17.05 11.58
CA TRP A 75 1.66 15.97 12.54
C TRP A 75 0.92 16.46 13.77
N VAL A 76 -0.22 15.86 14.06
CA VAL A 76 -0.97 16.09 15.30
C VAL A 76 -0.89 14.83 16.13
N ILE A 77 -0.43 14.97 17.36
CA ILE A 77 -0.35 13.91 18.36
C ILE A 77 -1.21 14.35 19.53
N THR A 78 -2.07 13.47 20.03
CA THR A 78 -2.69 13.67 21.34
C THR A 78 -2.31 12.53 22.28
N HIS A 79 -2.13 12.91 23.54
CA HIS A 79 -1.99 11.99 24.64
C HIS A 79 -3.36 11.92 25.33
N GLU A 80 -3.78 10.74 25.77
CA GLU A 80 -5.11 10.50 26.35
C GLU A 80 -6.23 10.52 25.28
N TYR A 81 -6.38 9.39 24.58
CA TYR A 81 -7.44 9.19 23.59
C TYR A 81 -8.84 9.41 24.17
N ALA A 82 -9.46 10.56 23.84
CA ALA A 82 -10.88 10.82 24.01
C ALA A 82 -11.53 10.97 22.63
N GLU A 83 -12.42 10.03 22.25
CA GLU A 83 -13.05 10.01 20.92
C GLU A 83 -13.77 11.32 20.59
N GLU A 84 -14.43 11.93 21.58
CA GLU A 84 -15.14 13.20 21.43
C GLU A 84 -14.21 14.34 21.03
N GLU A 85 -12.98 14.36 21.57
CA GLU A 85 -12.00 15.38 21.20
C GLU A 85 -11.58 15.22 19.75
N TRP A 86 -11.45 13.99 19.27
CA TRP A 86 -11.11 13.72 17.88
C TRP A 86 -12.24 13.99 16.89
N GLU A 87 -13.50 13.79 17.27
CA GLU A 87 -14.62 14.23 16.44
C GLU A 87 -14.67 15.76 16.35
N ARG A 88 -14.36 16.45 17.46
CA ARG A 88 -14.23 17.92 17.47
C ARG A 88 -13.05 18.36 16.61
N ILE A 89 -11.90 17.71 16.71
CA ILE A 89 -10.76 17.92 15.82
C ILE A 89 -11.23 17.67 14.38
N ARG A 90 -11.70 16.49 13.99
CA ARG A 90 -12.18 16.20 12.63
C ARG A 90 -13.05 17.32 12.04
N ASN A 91 -14.08 17.74 12.78
CA ASN A 91 -14.97 18.82 12.37
C ASN A 91 -14.27 20.20 12.29
N ARG A 92 -13.24 20.42 13.11
CA ARG A 92 -12.38 21.62 13.12
C ARG A 92 -11.20 21.59 12.16
N PHE A 93 -10.85 20.48 11.54
CA PHE A 93 -9.69 20.42 10.64
C PHE A 93 -10.11 20.10 9.20
N PHE A 94 -11.17 19.31 8.99
CA PHE A 94 -11.34 18.60 7.73
C PHE A 94 -12.79 18.61 7.25
N HIS A 95 -13.13 19.56 6.38
CA HIS A 95 -14.33 19.46 5.54
C HIS A 95 -13.89 19.18 4.11
N LYS A 96 -14.30 18.01 3.58
CA LYS A 96 -13.98 17.53 2.22
C LYS A 96 -12.48 17.55 1.91
N ILE A 97 -11.77 16.55 2.40
CA ILE A 97 -10.36 16.30 2.05
C ILE A 97 -10.32 15.08 1.15
N SER A 98 -9.51 15.16 0.10
CA SER A 98 -9.21 13.98 -0.71
C SER A 98 -7.83 13.46 -0.38
N PHE A 99 -7.72 12.16 -0.15
CA PHE A 99 -6.45 11.46 0.04
C PHE A 99 -6.18 10.55 -1.15
N GLY A 100 -4.93 10.51 -1.60
CA GLY A 100 -4.43 9.42 -2.44
C GLY A 100 -4.44 8.14 -1.63
N ASP A 101 -3.49 8.06 -0.70
CA ASP A 101 -3.35 6.95 0.21
C ASP A 101 -3.52 7.42 1.66
N LEU A 102 -4.49 6.82 2.37
CA LEU A 102 -4.62 6.98 3.81
C LEU A 102 -4.21 5.68 4.49
N VAL A 103 -3.15 5.73 5.27
CA VAL A 103 -2.60 4.57 5.99
C VAL A 103 -3.13 4.54 7.42
N VAL A 104 -3.58 3.38 7.89
CA VAL A 104 -3.98 3.16 9.27
C VAL A 104 -3.08 2.10 9.89
N ASN A 105 -2.41 2.46 10.99
CA ASN A 105 -1.56 1.56 11.76
C ASN A 105 -2.00 1.58 13.24
N SER A 106 -2.17 0.42 13.86
CA SER A 106 -2.51 0.33 15.29
C SER A 106 -1.36 0.01 16.22
N ASP A 107 -0.16 -0.31 15.72
CA ASP A 107 1.03 -0.66 16.52
C ASP A 107 0.72 -1.51 17.78
N GLY A 108 -0.15 -2.52 17.65
CA GLY A 108 -0.55 -3.41 18.75
C GLY A 108 -1.68 -2.92 19.65
N SER A 109 -2.05 -1.64 19.58
CA SER A 109 -3.19 -1.10 20.31
C SER A 109 -4.52 -1.61 19.74
N GLU A 110 -5.60 -1.47 20.50
CA GLU A 110 -6.92 -1.80 20.00
C GLU A 110 -7.30 -0.87 18.84
N LEU A 111 -7.17 -1.37 17.61
CA LEU A 111 -7.60 -0.67 16.41
C LEU A 111 -9.11 -0.44 16.50
N ALA A 112 -9.50 0.80 16.80
CA ALA A 112 -10.89 1.23 16.85
C ALA A 112 -11.39 1.45 15.42
N LEU A 113 -11.65 0.37 14.67
CA LEU A 113 -12.13 0.45 13.28
C LEU A 113 -13.37 1.32 13.15
N ASP A 114 -14.30 1.19 14.09
CA ASP A 114 -15.51 2.01 14.11
C ASP A 114 -15.15 3.50 14.24
N PHE A 115 -14.16 3.82 15.07
CA PHE A 115 -13.65 5.19 15.15
C PHE A 115 -13.01 5.62 13.84
N ILE A 116 -12.17 4.79 13.20
CA ILE A 116 -11.55 5.13 11.89
C ILE A 116 -12.62 5.37 10.83
N GLN A 117 -13.66 4.54 10.77
CA GLN A 117 -14.78 4.73 9.85
C GLN A 117 -15.52 6.03 10.13
N ARG A 118 -15.87 6.32 11.40
CA ARG A 118 -16.50 7.59 11.80
C ARG A 118 -15.60 8.79 11.49
N PHE A 119 -14.31 8.67 11.77
CA PHE A 119 -13.32 9.74 11.59
C PHE A 119 -13.09 10.05 10.12
N THR A 120 -13.05 9.01 9.27
CA THR A 120 -12.78 9.13 7.82
C THR A 120 -14.05 9.26 6.97
N HIS A 121 -15.24 9.23 7.55
CA HIS A 121 -16.52 9.24 6.81
C HIS A 121 -16.67 10.40 5.81
N ASN A 122 -16.08 11.56 6.09
CA ASN A 122 -16.16 12.75 5.22
C ASN A 122 -14.91 12.92 4.32
N PHE A 123 -14.02 11.93 4.28
CA PHE A 123 -12.81 11.97 3.47
C PHE A 123 -13.04 11.24 2.14
N GLU A 124 -12.65 11.87 1.06
CA GLU A 124 -12.60 11.23 -0.26
C GLU A 124 -11.27 10.50 -0.41
N THR A 125 -11.23 9.25 0.01
CA THR A 125 -9.98 8.45 0.01
C THR A 125 -9.95 7.57 -1.23
N LYS A 126 -8.94 7.73 -2.10
CA LYS A 126 -8.76 6.83 -3.25
C LYS A 126 -8.37 5.43 -2.81
N GLN A 127 -7.47 5.33 -1.81
CA GLN A 127 -6.99 4.08 -1.26
C GLN A 127 -6.88 4.17 0.27
N LEU A 128 -7.59 3.27 0.96
CA LEU A 128 -7.47 3.10 2.41
C LEU A 128 -6.60 1.88 2.69
N ARG A 129 -5.43 2.09 3.29
CA ARG A 129 -4.44 1.05 3.57
C ARG A 129 -4.42 0.72 5.06
N PHE A 130 -4.45 -0.56 5.39
CA PHE A 130 -4.21 -1.05 6.74
C PHE A 130 -2.86 -1.75 6.84
N ASP A 131 -2.03 -1.32 7.79
CA ASP A 131 -0.76 -1.96 8.12
C ASP A 131 -0.96 -2.80 9.40
N ILE A 132 -0.93 -4.13 9.25
CA ILE A 132 -1.28 -5.12 10.27
C ILE A 132 -0.02 -5.81 10.77
N ASN A 133 0.24 -5.71 12.06
CA ASN A 133 1.46 -6.20 12.68
C ASN A 133 1.24 -7.47 13.52
N ASN A 134 -0.01 -7.85 13.80
CA ASN A 134 -0.31 -9.08 14.56
C ASN A 134 -1.70 -9.67 14.23
N GLU A 135 -1.92 -10.89 14.72
CA GLU A 135 -3.15 -11.66 14.50
C GLU A 135 -4.40 -11.02 15.13
N GLN A 136 -4.28 -10.36 16.28
CA GLN A 136 -5.42 -9.74 16.95
C GLN A 136 -5.97 -8.56 16.16
N GLU A 137 -5.09 -7.78 15.53
CA GLU A 137 -5.47 -6.70 14.61
C GLU A 137 -6.19 -7.26 13.37
N LEU A 138 -5.69 -8.37 12.83
CA LEU A 138 -6.31 -9.02 11.69
C LEU A 138 -7.72 -9.51 11.99
N ASP A 139 -7.88 -10.23 13.10
CA ASP A 139 -9.17 -10.74 13.57
C ASP A 139 -10.19 -9.61 13.73
N LYS A 140 -9.78 -8.46 14.26
CA LYS A 140 -10.65 -7.28 14.42
C LYS A 140 -11.12 -6.75 13.08
N ILE A 141 -10.22 -6.66 12.10
CA ILE A 141 -10.58 -6.21 10.74
C ILE A 141 -11.54 -7.19 10.08
N GLN A 142 -11.28 -8.49 10.19
CA GLN A 142 -12.15 -9.52 9.63
C GLN A 142 -13.54 -9.55 10.26
N ARG A 143 -13.65 -9.28 11.57
CA ARG A 143 -14.94 -9.22 12.28
C ARG A 143 -15.68 -7.91 12.10
N SER A 144 -14.97 -6.83 11.77
CA SER A 144 -15.64 -5.55 11.53
C SER A 144 -16.59 -5.69 10.35
N GLU A 145 -17.87 -5.39 10.59
CA GLU A 145 -18.86 -5.21 9.54
C GLU A 145 -18.50 -3.95 8.75
N THR A 146 -17.42 -4.01 7.99
CA THR A 146 -17.07 -3.01 7.00
C THR A 146 -18.11 -3.13 5.89
N GLY A 147 -19.30 -2.57 6.13
CA GLY A 147 -20.45 -2.52 5.22
C GLY A 147 -20.20 -1.70 3.94
N GLY A 148 -18.93 -1.36 3.65
CA GLY A 148 -18.47 -0.77 2.41
C GLY A 148 -17.63 -1.77 1.63
N THR A 149 -17.83 -1.83 0.31
CA THR A 149 -17.08 -2.69 -0.60
C THR A 149 -15.58 -2.59 -0.35
N LEU A 150 -15.00 -3.67 0.19
CA LEU A 150 -13.58 -3.78 0.51
C LEU A 150 -12.65 -3.70 -0.73
N SER A 151 -13.23 -3.54 -1.92
CA SER A 151 -12.54 -3.42 -3.20
C SER A 151 -11.57 -2.24 -3.28
N ASN A 152 -11.76 -1.17 -2.50
CA ASN A 152 -10.85 -0.01 -2.48
C ASN A 152 -9.75 -0.09 -1.41
N TYR A 153 -9.72 -1.18 -0.65
CA TYR A 153 -8.79 -1.33 0.45
C TYR A 153 -7.49 -1.97 0.01
N CYS A 154 -6.46 -1.67 0.78
CA CYS A 154 -5.14 -2.25 0.66
C CYS A 154 -4.73 -2.77 2.04
N MET A 155 -4.16 -3.96 2.08
CA MET A 155 -3.74 -4.57 3.34
C MET A 155 -2.29 -4.98 3.24
N HIS A 156 -1.49 -4.49 4.18
CA HIS A 156 -0.10 -4.85 4.35
C HIS A 156 0.02 -5.61 5.67
N ILE A 157 0.40 -6.88 5.62
CA ILE A 157 0.51 -7.73 6.78
C ILE A 157 1.98 -8.00 7.08
N TRP A 158 2.47 -7.53 8.20
CA TRP A 158 3.88 -7.57 8.62
C TRP A 158 4.19 -8.74 9.57
N TYR A 159 3.28 -9.72 9.66
CA TYR A 159 3.45 -10.93 10.46
C TYR A 159 3.10 -12.19 9.67
N THR A 160 3.47 -13.35 10.18
CA THR A 160 3.16 -14.62 9.52
C THR A 160 1.71 -15.04 9.74
N VAL A 161 0.93 -15.00 8.66
CA VAL A 161 -0.49 -15.39 8.62
C VAL A 161 -0.61 -16.87 8.27
N LEU A 162 -1.55 -17.57 8.88
CA LEU A 162 -1.85 -18.95 8.51
C LEU A 162 -2.67 -19.00 7.21
N PRO A 163 -2.45 -19.99 6.32
CA PRO A 163 -3.16 -20.08 5.04
C PRO A 163 -4.69 -19.95 5.17
N ASP A 164 -5.30 -20.63 6.15
CA ASP A 164 -6.76 -20.62 6.34
C ASP A 164 -7.33 -19.22 6.63
N GLN A 165 -6.54 -18.32 7.24
CA GLN A 165 -6.94 -16.94 7.52
C GLN A 165 -6.94 -16.07 6.26
N LEU A 166 -6.16 -16.45 5.23
CA LEU A 166 -6.05 -15.68 3.98
C LEU A 166 -7.31 -15.79 3.11
N LEU A 167 -8.02 -16.92 3.21
CA LEU A 167 -9.23 -17.16 2.44
C LEU A 167 -10.44 -16.38 2.95
N VAL A 168 -10.36 -15.84 4.17
CA VAL A 168 -11.43 -15.02 4.76
C VAL A 168 -11.43 -13.61 4.17
N PHE A 169 -10.33 -13.18 3.54
CA PHE A 169 -10.28 -11.85 2.97
C PHE A 169 -11.20 -11.72 1.75
N PRO A 170 -11.98 -10.63 1.68
CA PRO A 170 -12.66 -10.27 0.46
C PRO A 170 -11.64 -9.88 -0.64
N PRO A 171 -12.05 -9.82 -1.90
CA PRO A 171 -11.25 -9.22 -2.97
C PRO A 171 -10.82 -7.78 -2.61
N MET A 172 -9.54 -7.47 -2.85
CA MET A 172 -8.92 -6.17 -2.54
C MET A 172 -8.07 -5.69 -3.72
N ASN A 173 -7.78 -4.38 -3.77
CA ASN A 173 -6.86 -3.83 -4.77
C ASN A 173 -5.42 -4.29 -4.52
N VAL A 174 -4.97 -4.31 -3.27
CA VAL A 174 -3.61 -4.74 -2.88
C VAL A 174 -3.69 -5.61 -1.64
N LEU A 175 -3.13 -6.81 -1.72
CA LEU A 175 -2.80 -7.64 -0.56
C LEU A 175 -1.28 -7.88 -0.57
N ASN A 176 -0.61 -7.41 0.47
CA ASN A 176 0.83 -7.53 0.62
C ASN A 176 1.15 -8.20 1.95
N ILE A 177 1.89 -9.30 1.93
CA ILE A 177 2.20 -10.10 3.12
C ILE A 177 3.73 -10.16 3.26
N ASN A 178 4.26 -9.35 4.17
CA ASN A 178 5.67 -9.22 4.51
C ASN A 178 5.91 -9.65 5.96
N GLY A 179 5.48 -10.86 6.31
CA GLY A 179 5.84 -11.43 7.59
C GLY A 179 7.28 -11.91 7.56
N LYS A 180 8.05 -11.61 8.62
CA LYS A 180 9.34 -12.25 8.87
C LYS A 180 9.12 -13.75 9.07
N GLN A 181 9.05 -14.52 7.99
CA GLN A 181 8.90 -15.96 8.11
C GLN A 181 10.17 -16.53 8.74
N THR A 182 9.99 -17.21 9.86
CA THR A 182 10.87 -18.30 10.25
C THR A 182 10.54 -19.49 9.34
N TYR A 183 11.56 -20.20 8.84
CA TYR A 183 11.53 -21.29 7.84
C TYR A 183 10.64 -22.52 8.16
N SER A 184 9.49 -22.34 8.80
CA SER A 184 8.56 -23.40 9.13
C SER A 184 7.70 -23.76 7.92
N LEU A 185 7.88 -24.98 7.41
CA LEU A 185 7.10 -25.57 6.32
C LEU A 185 5.59 -25.56 6.60
N GLN A 186 5.16 -25.53 7.87
CA GLN A 186 3.75 -25.53 8.25
C GLN A 186 3.00 -24.23 7.88
N LYS A 187 3.72 -23.20 7.43
CA LYS A 187 3.18 -21.87 7.14
C LYS A 187 3.18 -21.52 5.65
N GLN A 188 3.46 -22.51 4.80
CA GLN A 188 3.41 -22.33 3.35
C GLN A 188 1.96 -22.32 2.86
N ILE A 189 1.67 -21.39 1.95
CA ILE A 189 0.40 -21.28 1.25
C ILE A 189 0.34 -22.40 0.20
N PRO A 190 -0.66 -23.30 0.27
CA PRO A 190 -0.87 -24.31 -0.77
C PRO A 190 -1.07 -23.68 -2.16
N ILE A 191 -0.65 -24.37 -3.22
CA ILE A 191 -0.67 -23.82 -4.58
C ILE A 191 -2.08 -23.47 -5.08
N ASP A 192 -3.09 -24.29 -4.73
CA ASP A 192 -4.49 -24.06 -5.06
C ASP A 192 -5.02 -22.78 -4.39
N MET A 193 -4.62 -22.55 -3.14
CA MET A 193 -4.91 -21.32 -2.43
C MET A 193 -4.19 -20.11 -3.07
N PHE A 194 -2.93 -20.26 -3.47
CA PHE A 194 -2.19 -19.21 -4.16
C PHE A 194 -2.88 -18.78 -5.46
N TYR A 195 -3.31 -19.72 -6.30
CA TYR A 195 -4.07 -19.40 -7.53
C TYR A 195 -5.40 -18.73 -7.23
N LYS A 196 -6.11 -19.18 -6.18
CA LYS A 196 -7.35 -18.53 -5.74
C LYS A 196 -7.10 -17.08 -5.31
N MET A 197 -6.03 -16.82 -4.56
CA MET A 197 -5.63 -15.46 -4.17
C MET A 197 -5.30 -14.58 -5.39
N ILE A 198 -4.58 -15.11 -6.38
CA ILE A 198 -4.31 -14.40 -7.65
C ILE A 198 -5.62 -13.98 -8.33
N SER A 199 -6.61 -14.86 -8.37
CA SER A 199 -7.92 -14.56 -8.98
C SER A 199 -8.72 -13.49 -8.24
N PHE A 200 -8.50 -13.34 -6.93
CA PHE A 200 -9.25 -12.41 -6.10
C PHE A 200 -8.61 -11.02 -6.05
N HIS A 201 -7.30 -10.93 -5.83
CA HIS A 201 -6.63 -9.66 -5.58
C HIS A 201 -6.03 -9.07 -6.85
N LYS A 202 -6.13 -7.75 -7.05
CA LYS A 202 -5.54 -7.12 -8.26
C LYS A 202 -4.02 -7.13 -8.19
N TYR A 203 -3.49 -6.79 -7.02
CA TYR A 203 -2.08 -6.90 -6.71
C TYR A 203 -1.91 -7.82 -5.51
N LEU A 204 -1.15 -8.90 -5.68
CA LEU A 204 -0.79 -9.83 -4.62
C LEU A 204 0.72 -9.84 -4.46
N SER A 205 1.22 -9.54 -3.26
CA SER A 205 2.64 -9.61 -2.93
C SER A 205 2.87 -10.51 -1.72
N LEU A 206 3.72 -11.51 -1.87
CA LEU A 206 4.06 -12.49 -0.85
C LEU A 206 5.57 -12.49 -0.62
N ASP A 207 6.01 -12.28 0.60
CA ASP A 207 7.44 -12.29 0.90
C ASP A 207 8.04 -13.72 0.85
N TYR A 208 9.34 -13.82 1.11
CA TYR A 208 10.10 -15.06 0.98
C TYR A 208 9.50 -16.21 1.81
N GLY A 209 9.34 -17.37 1.16
CA GLY A 209 8.94 -18.62 1.82
C GLY A 209 7.43 -18.84 1.94
N TYR A 210 6.59 -17.85 1.63
CA TYR A 210 5.13 -18.02 1.69
C TYR A 210 4.58 -18.99 0.68
N VAL A 211 5.14 -19.04 -0.54
CA VAL A 211 4.72 -19.97 -1.58
C VAL A 211 5.94 -20.69 -2.14
N VAL A 212 5.80 -22.00 -2.34
CA VAL A 212 6.79 -22.81 -3.06
C VAL A 212 6.12 -23.26 -4.34
N VAL A 213 6.66 -22.81 -5.48
CA VAL A 213 6.14 -23.13 -6.80
C VAL A 213 7.15 -23.99 -7.55
N THR A 214 6.69 -25.11 -8.10
CA THR A 214 7.46 -25.97 -9.00
C THR A 214 7.72 -25.28 -10.34
N LEU A 215 8.50 -25.93 -11.24
CA LEU A 215 8.69 -25.46 -12.61
C LEU A 215 7.36 -25.37 -13.37
N GLU A 216 6.53 -26.41 -13.26
CA GLU A 216 5.22 -26.48 -13.92
C GLU A 216 4.26 -25.42 -13.39
N GLU A 217 4.15 -25.28 -12.07
CA GLU A 217 3.28 -24.28 -11.45
C GLU A 217 3.69 -22.85 -11.76
N ARG A 218 5.00 -22.58 -11.94
CA ARG A 218 5.47 -21.27 -12.42
C ARG A 218 4.99 -20.97 -13.84
N ASN A 219 5.10 -21.93 -14.75
CA ASN A 219 4.60 -21.76 -16.11
C ASN A 219 3.08 -21.55 -16.10
N ASN A 220 2.36 -22.31 -15.29
CA ASN A 220 0.92 -22.15 -15.11
C ASN A 220 0.57 -20.77 -14.52
N THR A 221 1.36 -20.25 -13.58
CA THR A 221 1.19 -18.90 -13.02
C THR A 221 1.36 -17.83 -14.10
N ILE A 222 2.42 -17.92 -14.91
CA ILE A 222 2.67 -16.97 -16.02
C ILE A 222 1.55 -17.03 -17.05
N GLU A 223 1.13 -18.23 -17.46
CA GLU A 223 0.03 -18.43 -18.40
C GLU A 223 -1.27 -17.84 -17.84
N LEU A 224 -1.60 -18.16 -16.59
CA LEU A 224 -2.77 -17.62 -15.87
C LEU A 224 -2.76 -16.09 -15.84
N ILE A 225 -1.66 -15.45 -15.46
CA ILE A 225 -1.55 -13.98 -15.45
C ILE A 225 -1.73 -13.42 -16.86
N SER A 226 -1.08 -14.02 -17.87
CA SER A 226 -1.12 -13.56 -19.27
C SER A 226 -2.53 -13.59 -19.90
N GLU A 227 -3.47 -14.35 -19.32
CA GLU A 227 -4.82 -14.57 -19.85
C GLU A 227 -5.89 -13.69 -19.19
N TYR A 228 -5.58 -12.98 -18.09
CA TYR A 228 -6.54 -12.07 -17.48
C TYR A 228 -6.85 -10.88 -18.38
N SER A 229 -8.13 -10.50 -18.44
CA SER A 229 -8.60 -9.29 -19.15
C SER A 229 -8.40 -8.01 -18.36
N ASP A 230 -8.39 -8.11 -17.03
CA ASP A 230 -8.12 -6.99 -16.12
C ASP A 230 -6.67 -7.00 -15.65
N VAL A 231 -6.15 -5.82 -15.27
CA VAL A 231 -4.79 -5.69 -14.75
C VAL A 231 -4.64 -6.49 -13.45
N ARG A 232 -3.68 -7.42 -13.47
CA ARG A 232 -3.27 -8.27 -12.36
C ARG A 232 -1.76 -8.24 -12.24
N THR A 233 -1.30 -8.15 -11.00
CA THR A 233 0.12 -8.24 -10.67
C THR A 233 0.29 -9.22 -9.53
N VAL A 234 1.19 -10.18 -9.69
CA VAL A 234 1.63 -11.07 -8.63
C VAL A 234 3.11 -10.86 -8.38
N LYS A 235 3.50 -10.80 -7.11
CA LYS A 235 4.88 -10.66 -6.68
C LYS A 235 5.17 -11.67 -5.60
N PHE A 236 6.26 -12.42 -5.73
CA PHE A 236 6.69 -13.33 -4.69
C PHE A 236 8.20 -13.55 -4.70
N THR A 237 8.77 -13.88 -3.53
CA THR A 237 10.22 -14.06 -3.37
C THR A 237 10.54 -15.54 -3.17
N MET A 238 11.53 -16.04 -3.91
CA MET A 238 11.95 -17.45 -3.91
C MET A 238 13.46 -17.60 -3.77
N ASP A 239 13.92 -18.82 -3.53
CA ASP A 239 15.35 -19.14 -3.55
C ASP A 239 15.95 -18.84 -4.94
N ASN A 240 17.09 -18.13 -4.95
CA ASN A 240 17.76 -17.71 -6.17
C ASN A 240 18.14 -18.89 -7.07
N ALA A 241 18.61 -20.01 -6.51
CA ALA A 241 19.03 -21.17 -7.28
C ALA A 241 17.84 -21.80 -8.03
N ILE A 242 16.64 -21.75 -7.44
CA ILE A 242 15.41 -22.24 -8.08
C ILE A 242 15.03 -21.36 -9.28
N ILE A 243 15.23 -20.04 -9.19
CA ILE A 243 14.97 -19.11 -10.30
C ILE A 243 16.02 -19.25 -11.40
N VAL A 244 17.30 -19.31 -11.04
CA VAL A 244 18.39 -19.49 -12.03
C VAL A 244 18.27 -20.81 -12.78
N SER A 245 17.99 -21.91 -12.06
CA SER A 245 17.74 -23.22 -12.67
C SER A 245 16.56 -23.18 -13.65
N TYR A 246 15.50 -22.47 -13.30
CA TYR A 246 14.34 -22.25 -14.17
C TYR A 246 14.70 -21.49 -15.44
N LEU A 247 15.40 -20.35 -15.33
CA LEU A 247 15.81 -19.57 -16.50
C LEU A 247 16.72 -20.39 -17.42
N ARG A 248 17.70 -21.11 -16.84
CA ARG A 248 18.59 -22.00 -17.59
C ARG A 248 17.86 -23.14 -18.29
N SER A 249 16.76 -23.64 -17.71
CA SER A 249 15.94 -24.66 -18.38
C SER A 249 15.30 -24.20 -19.68
N PHE A 250 15.13 -22.89 -19.87
CA PHE A 250 14.73 -22.28 -21.13
C PHE A 250 15.90 -21.90 -22.03
N GLY A 251 17.14 -21.95 -21.53
CA GLY A 251 18.34 -21.47 -22.22
C GLY A 251 18.69 -20.01 -21.94
N ILE A 252 18.00 -19.36 -20.99
CA ILE A 252 18.33 -17.99 -20.54
C ILE A 252 19.47 -18.08 -19.54
N SER A 253 20.51 -17.28 -19.73
CA SER A 253 21.74 -17.32 -18.93
C SER A 253 22.32 -15.94 -18.70
N GLU A 254 23.42 -15.87 -17.96
CA GLU A 254 24.17 -14.64 -17.72
C GLU A 254 24.72 -13.95 -18.98
N THR A 255 24.84 -14.68 -20.10
CA THR A 255 25.30 -14.15 -21.38
C THR A 255 24.15 -13.76 -22.32
N SER A 256 22.90 -13.90 -21.87
CA SER A 256 21.75 -13.44 -22.65
C SER A 256 21.75 -11.91 -22.72
N GLU A 257 21.18 -11.36 -23.79
CA GLU A 257 21.15 -9.92 -24.05
C GLU A 257 19.72 -9.40 -24.24
N GLU A 258 19.52 -8.09 -24.10
CA GLU A 258 18.26 -7.44 -24.44
C GLU A 258 17.92 -7.65 -25.92
N GLY A 259 16.68 -8.01 -26.20
CA GLY A 259 16.18 -8.34 -27.54
C GLY A 259 16.25 -9.84 -27.88
N ASP A 260 16.93 -10.65 -27.08
CA ASP A 260 16.97 -12.11 -27.27
C ASP A 260 15.57 -12.72 -27.17
N ARG A 261 15.29 -13.68 -28.05
CA ARG A 261 14.08 -14.51 -28.02
C ARG A 261 14.45 -15.96 -27.76
N ILE A 262 14.23 -16.39 -26.52
CA ILE A 262 14.67 -17.69 -26.03
C ILE A 262 13.45 -18.49 -25.57
N GLY A 263 13.17 -19.59 -26.27
CA GLY A 263 11.99 -20.41 -26.02
C GLY A 263 10.70 -19.63 -26.25
N LYS A 264 9.92 -19.41 -25.18
CA LYS A 264 8.67 -18.64 -25.21
C LYS A 264 8.83 -17.20 -24.69
N PHE A 265 10.06 -16.79 -24.35
CA PHE A 265 10.33 -15.49 -23.72
C PHE A 265 11.05 -14.55 -24.68
N GLU A 266 10.71 -13.27 -24.59
CA GLU A 266 11.48 -12.15 -25.13
C GLU A 266 12.16 -11.42 -23.96
N ILE A 267 13.45 -11.14 -24.08
CA ILE A 267 14.20 -10.40 -23.06
C ILE A 267 14.08 -8.91 -23.36
N ASN A 268 13.38 -8.17 -22.52
CA ASN A 268 13.14 -6.73 -22.70
C ASN A 268 14.21 -5.86 -22.04
N GLY A 269 15.07 -6.43 -21.20
CA GLY A 269 16.15 -5.69 -20.57
C GLY A 269 16.89 -6.52 -19.54
N ILE A 270 18.21 -6.33 -19.48
CA ILE A 270 19.08 -6.94 -18.47
C ILE A 270 19.89 -5.83 -17.83
N TYR A 271 19.77 -5.71 -16.51
CA TYR A 271 20.48 -4.72 -15.71
C TYR A 271 21.39 -5.50 -14.76
N PRO A 272 22.71 -5.56 -15.05
CA PRO A 272 23.64 -6.26 -14.18
C PRO A 272 23.73 -5.56 -12.82
N GLU A 273 24.22 -6.30 -11.82
CA GLU A 273 24.47 -5.74 -10.50
C GLU A 273 25.47 -4.59 -10.61
N ASP A 274 25.09 -3.42 -10.10
CA ASP A 274 26.01 -2.29 -9.97
C ASP A 274 26.65 -2.36 -8.57
N ILE A 275 27.89 -2.82 -8.53
CA ILE A 275 28.68 -3.02 -7.30
C ILE A 275 28.84 -1.70 -6.53
N GLU A 276 28.89 -0.55 -7.23
CA GLU A 276 29.09 0.74 -6.57
C GLU A 276 27.82 1.25 -5.88
N ILE A 277 26.65 0.87 -6.36
CA ILE A 277 25.35 1.39 -5.89
C ILE A 277 24.58 0.33 -5.09
N MET A 278 25.13 -0.88 -4.91
CA MET A 278 24.40 -2.05 -4.38
C MET A 278 23.03 -2.20 -5.05
N ARG A 279 22.95 -1.93 -6.36
CA ARG A 279 21.69 -2.13 -7.10
C ARG A 279 21.56 -3.59 -7.42
N ASP A 280 20.47 -4.18 -6.95
CA ASP A 280 20.08 -5.53 -7.28
C ASP A 280 20.07 -5.74 -8.80
N SER A 281 20.71 -6.80 -9.28
CA SER A 281 20.59 -7.24 -10.66
C SER A 281 19.12 -7.48 -11.03
N ARG A 282 18.74 -7.13 -12.27
CA ARG A 282 17.37 -7.30 -12.77
C ARG A 282 17.36 -7.86 -14.17
N ILE A 283 16.39 -8.73 -14.45
CA ILE A 283 16.05 -9.16 -15.81
C ILE A 283 14.55 -8.94 -16.03
N TYR A 284 14.22 -8.35 -17.18
CA TYR A 284 12.87 -8.12 -17.64
C TYR A 284 12.59 -9.07 -18.81
N LEU A 285 11.59 -9.92 -18.65
CA LEU A 285 11.14 -10.88 -19.64
C LEU A 285 9.70 -10.56 -20.05
N ARG A 286 9.33 -10.97 -21.25
CA ARG A 286 7.94 -10.96 -21.72
C ARG A 286 7.53 -12.33 -22.18
N PHE A 287 6.35 -12.74 -21.75
CA PHE A 287 5.65 -13.93 -22.19
C PHE A 287 4.23 -13.56 -22.60
N LYS A 288 3.89 -13.66 -23.89
CA LYS A 288 2.59 -13.18 -24.41
C LYS A 288 2.30 -11.76 -23.90
N ASN A 289 1.15 -11.55 -23.24
CA ASN A 289 0.72 -10.29 -22.63
C ASN A 289 1.20 -10.14 -21.17
N CYS A 290 2.16 -10.92 -20.70
CA CYS A 290 2.70 -10.83 -19.34
C CYS A 290 4.12 -10.28 -19.37
N ASP A 291 4.34 -9.17 -18.67
CA ASP A 291 5.67 -8.70 -18.33
C ASP A 291 6.12 -9.35 -17.01
N ILE A 292 7.38 -9.77 -16.95
CA ILE A 292 7.97 -10.47 -15.82
C ILE A 292 9.25 -9.73 -15.44
N SER A 293 9.32 -9.24 -14.21
CA SER A 293 10.51 -8.62 -13.62
C SER A 293 11.09 -9.56 -12.58
N ILE A 294 12.37 -9.92 -12.72
CA ILE A 294 13.09 -10.74 -11.74
C ILE A 294 14.21 -9.88 -11.16
N CYS A 295 14.19 -9.66 -9.85
CA CYS A 295 15.14 -8.82 -9.11
C CYS A 295 16.00 -9.66 -8.16
N CYS A 296 17.23 -9.19 -7.90
CA CYS A 296 18.23 -9.86 -7.05
C CYS A 296 18.61 -11.24 -7.62
N ILE A 297 18.94 -11.29 -8.91
CA ILE A 297 19.36 -12.52 -9.58
C ILE A 297 20.88 -12.68 -9.57
N GLY A 298 21.39 -13.64 -8.81
CA GLY A 298 22.79 -14.07 -8.85
C GLY A 298 22.98 -15.27 -9.74
N TRP A 299 23.56 -15.09 -10.93
CA TRP A 299 23.87 -16.22 -11.81
C TRP A 299 24.94 -17.17 -11.23
N THR A 300 25.85 -16.60 -10.44
CA THR A 300 27.00 -17.27 -9.81
C THR A 300 27.07 -17.02 -8.30
N HIS A 301 26.34 -16.03 -7.78
CA HIS A 301 26.34 -15.64 -6.37
C HIS A 301 25.07 -16.11 -5.66
N PHE A 302 25.23 -16.56 -4.42
CA PHE A 302 24.11 -17.02 -3.61
C PHE A 302 23.43 -15.82 -2.93
N TYR A 303 22.29 -15.39 -3.46
CA TYR A 303 21.39 -14.50 -2.73
C TYR A 303 20.41 -15.31 -1.89
N SER A 304 20.03 -14.76 -0.73
CA SER A 304 19.03 -15.38 0.15
C SER A 304 17.64 -15.44 -0.47
N GLY A 305 17.34 -14.56 -1.45
CA GLY A 305 16.08 -14.57 -2.18
C GLY A 305 16.12 -13.74 -3.46
N THR A 306 15.36 -14.18 -4.45
CA THR A 306 15.12 -13.52 -5.73
C THR A 306 13.64 -13.23 -5.84
N THR A 307 13.30 -11.97 -6.12
CA THR A 307 11.91 -11.54 -6.24
C THR A 307 11.45 -11.68 -7.69
N VAL A 308 10.31 -12.33 -7.90
CA VAL A 308 9.66 -12.43 -9.20
C VAL A 308 8.36 -11.64 -9.14
N GLU A 309 8.19 -10.71 -10.07
CA GLU A 309 6.97 -9.92 -10.26
C GLU A 309 6.45 -10.18 -11.67
N MET A 310 5.18 -10.55 -11.80
CA MET A 310 4.50 -10.81 -13.07
C MET A 310 3.29 -9.90 -13.16
N SER A 311 3.14 -9.19 -14.27
CA SER A 311 1.99 -8.32 -14.51
C SER A 311 1.51 -8.48 -15.94
N ASN A 312 0.19 -8.60 -16.14
CA ASN A 312 -0.34 -8.53 -17.50
C ASN A 312 -0.39 -7.08 -18.01
N LEU A 313 -0.20 -6.97 -19.32
CA LEU A 313 -0.33 -5.75 -20.10
C LEU A 313 -1.81 -5.54 -20.45
N LYS A 314 -2.29 -4.32 -20.26
CA LYS A 314 -3.62 -3.90 -20.69
C LYS A 314 -3.58 -3.28 -22.07
#